data_AF-A0A7J7GU97-F1
#
_entry.id   AF-A0A7J7GU97-F1
#
_cell.length_a   1.000
_cell.length_b   1.000
_cell.length_c   1.000
_cell.angle_alpha   90.00
_cell.angle_beta   90.00
_cell.angle_gamma   90.00
#
_symmetry.space_group_name_H-M   'P 1'
#
loop_
_entity.id
_entity.type
_entity.pdbx_description
1 polymer ?
#
loop_
_entity_poly.entity_id
_entity_poly.type
_entity_poly.pdbx_seq_one_letter_code
_entity_poly.pdbx_strand_id
1 'polypeptide(L)'
;MARGGLKGPVDDVSVLKYPGHQLPAEWYLFADLNRPDRTGSPVTRVLDPAEADLFYVPFFSSLSLAVNPIRAVNMAGDGLGYVDEEMQEGLIEWLEEQGYWKRNNGWDQVIICQDPNALYKVVDRVKNGVLLVLDFD
;
A
#
# COMPACT_ATOMS: atom_id res chain seq x y z
N MET A 1 7.75 -7.87 -11.80
CA MET A 1 6.51 -8.26 -12.49
C MET A 1 5.45 -7.24 -12.11
N ALA A 2 5.03 -6.38 -13.02
CA ALA A 2 3.79 -5.61 -12.90
C ALA A 2 2.88 -6.15 -14.00
N ARG A 3 2.11 -7.19 -13.67
CA ARG A 3 1.09 -7.75 -14.57
C ARG A 3 -0.23 -7.35 -13.94
N GLY A 4 -0.83 -6.33 -14.51
CA GLY A 4 -2.08 -5.74 -14.03
C GLY A 4 -1.87 -4.27 -13.74
N GLY A 5 -2.56 -3.42 -14.49
CA GLY A 5 -2.42 -1.97 -14.36
C GLY A 5 -2.30 -1.16 -15.63
N LEU A 6 -2.83 -1.63 -16.75
CA LEU A 6 -2.78 -0.88 -18.01
C LEU A 6 -4.11 -0.16 -18.25
N LYS A 7 -4.07 1.13 -18.60
CA LYS A 7 -5.26 1.88 -19.06
C LYS A 7 -5.87 1.37 -20.38
N GLY A 8 -5.13 0.54 -21.12
CA GLY A 8 -5.53 -0.10 -22.37
C GLY A 8 -4.47 -1.12 -22.80
N PRO A 9 -4.69 -1.93 -23.85
CA PRO A 9 -3.69 -2.86 -24.33
C PRO A 9 -2.40 -2.09 -24.67
N VAL A 10 -1.27 -2.53 -24.12
CA VAL A 10 0.05 -2.00 -24.46
C VAL A 10 0.84 -3.16 -25.05
N ASP A 11 1.24 -3.03 -26.31
CA ASP A 11 1.89 -4.10 -27.07
C ASP A 11 3.24 -4.50 -26.47
N ASP A 12 3.91 -3.57 -25.79
CA ASP A 12 5.18 -3.80 -25.10
C ASP A 12 5.13 -3.20 -23.68
N VAL A 13 5.04 -4.06 -22.67
CA VAL A 13 5.03 -3.65 -21.25
C VAL A 13 6.36 -3.09 -20.76
N SER A 14 7.46 -3.26 -21.50
CA SER A 14 8.78 -2.72 -21.11
C SER A 14 8.87 -1.20 -21.24
N VAL A 15 7.95 -0.57 -21.98
CA VAL A 15 7.86 0.89 -22.12
C VAL A 15 7.24 1.56 -20.90
N LEU A 16 6.61 0.79 -20.01
CA LEU A 16 6.01 1.30 -18.79
C LEU A 16 7.09 1.72 -17.81
N LYS A 17 6.99 2.95 -17.30
CA LYS A 17 7.81 3.40 -16.18
C LYS A 17 7.08 3.13 -14.87
N TYR A 18 7.68 2.30 -14.04
CA TYR A 18 7.23 2.13 -12.66
C TYR A 18 7.43 3.44 -11.88
N PRO A 19 6.46 3.87 -11.04
CA PRO A 19 6.62 5.05 -10.21
C PRO A 19 7.84 4.94 -9.30
N GLY A 20 8.71 5.96 -9.33
CA GLY A 20 9.97 5.96 -8.57
C GLY A 20 9.93 6.74 -7.25
N HIS A 21 8.86 7.50 -6.99
CA HIS A 21 8.75 8.32 -5.78
C HIS A 21 8.04 7.55 -4.68
N GLN A 22 8.83 6.88 -3.83
CA GLN A 22 8.35 6.28 -2.58
C GLN A 22 8.53 7.26 -1.43
N LEU A 23 7.61 7.25 -0.48
CA LEU A 23 7.78 8.01 0.74
C LEU A 23 8.85 7.36 1.63
N PRO A 24 9.87 8.11 2.09
CA PRO A 24 10.96 7.55 2.91
C PRO A 24 10.48 6.85 4.17
N ALA A 25 9.37 7.30 4.75
CA ALA A 25 8.80 6.74 5.96
C ALA A 25 8.20 5.33 5.77
N GLU A 26 7.62 5.03 4.60
CA GLU A 26 7.14 3.68 4.27
C GLU A 26 8.31 2.69 4.28
N TRP A 27 9.42 3.10 3.64
CA TRP A 27 10.64 2.32 3.63
C TRP A 27 11.28 2.23 5.03
N TYR A 28 11.30 3.32 5.77
CA TYR A 28 11.86 3.36 7.13
C TYR A 28 11.13 2.41 8.07
N LEU A 29 9.79 2.44 8.13
CA LEU A 29 9.03 1.55 9.01
C LEU A 29 9.22 0.09 8.59
N PHE A 30 9.13 -0.20 7.29
CA PHE A 30 9.36 -1.54 6.77
C PHE A 30 10.76 -2.05 7.15
N ALA A 31 11.80 -1.26 6.90
CA ALA A 31 13.17 -1.63 7.22
C ALA A 31 13.35 -1.81 8.73
N ASP A 32 12.83 -0.89 9.55
CA ASP A 32 12.96 -0.95 11.01
C ASP A 32 12.29 -2.21 11.60
N LEU A 33 11.07 -2.54 11.16
CA LEU A 33 10.37 -3.76 11.58
C LEU A 33 11.06 -5.07 11.15
N ASN A 34 11.97 -5.01 10.17
CA ASN A 34 12.74 -6.17 9.70
C ASN A 34 14.16 -6.24 10.29
N ARG A 35 14.55 -5.29 11.16
CA ARG A 35 15.88 -5.33 11.79
C ARG A 35 16.00 -6.53 12.75
N PRO A 36 17.16 -7.20 12.79
CA PRO A 36 17.36 -8.39 13.62
C PRO A 36 17.44 -8.07 15.12
N ASP A 37 18.00 -6.92 15.50
CA ASP A 37 18.00 -6.41 16.87
C ASP A 37 17.13 -5.16 16.94
N ARG A 38 16.10 -5.23 17.79
CA ARG A 38 15.13 -4.17 18.06
C ARG A 38 15.00 -3.93 19.58
N THR A 39 16.03 -4.25 20.35
CA THR A 39 16.05 -4.03 21.81
C THR A 39 15.70 -2.58 22.15
N GLY A 40 14.69 -2.38 23.01
CA GLY A 40 14.21 -1.04 23.39
C GLY A 40 13.23 -0.40 22.39
N SER A 41 12.84 -1.10 21.32
CA SER A 41 11.79 -0.61 20.41
C SER A 41 10.43 -0.56 21.11
N PRO A 42 9.58 0.43 20.81
CA PRO A 42 8.25 0.54 21.40
C PRO A 42 7.29 -0.54 20.90
N VAL A 43 7.64 -1.24 19.80
CA VAL A 43 6.87 -2.34 19.22
C VAL A 43 7.79 -3.53 18.96
N THR A 44 7.31 -4.72 19.28
CA THR A 44 8.01 -5.99 19.06
C THR A 44 7.39 -6.71 17.87
N ARG A 45 8.23 -7.15 16.93
CA ARG A 45 7.75 -8.00 15.84
C ARG A 45 7.67 -9.44 16.34
N VAL A 46 6.50 -10.05 16.18
CA VAL A 46 6.27 -11.47 16.44
C VAL A 46 6.18 -12.24 15.14
N LEU A 47 6.50 -13.54 15.19
CA LEU A 47 6.35 -14.45 14.05
C LEU A 47 5.07 -15.28 14.14
N ASP A 48 4.56 -15.50 15.35
CA ASP A 48 3.26 -16.13 15.56
C ASP A 48 2.15 -15.06 15.42
N PRO A 49 1.27 -15.17 14.42
CA PRO A 49 0.15 -14.26 14.26
C PRO A 49 -0.82 -14.26 15.44
N ALA A 50 -0.86 -15.32 16.27
CA ALA A 50 -1.70 -15.38 17.47
C ALA A 50 -1.21 -14.45 18.59
N GLU A 51 0.08 -14.09 18.60
CA GLU A 51 0.68 -13.16 19.57
C GLU A 51 0.62 -11.70 19.10
N ALA A 52 0.13 -11.44 17.88
CA ALA A 52 0.11 -10.11 17.30
C ALA A 52 -1.09 -9.29 17.79
N ASP A 53 -0.81 -8.11 18.35
CA ASP A 53 -1.82 -7.09 18.66
C ASP A 53 -2.26 -6.32 17.41
N LEU A 54 -1.34 -6.13 16.47
CA LEU A 54 -1.51 -5.39 15.22
C LEU A 54 -0.80 -6.09 14.07
N PHE A 55 -1.35 -5.95 12.87
CA PHE A 55 -0.80 -6.51 11.64
C PHE A 55 -0.33 -5.38 10.74
N TYR A 56 0.98 -5.27 10.53
CA TYR A 56 1.53 -4.32 9.58
C TYR A 56 1.40 -4.86 8.15
N VAL A 57 0.78 -4.06 7.28
CA VAL A 57 0.65 -4.35 5.85
C VAL A 57 1.72 -3.54 5.10
N PRO A 58 2.77 -4.19 4.55
CA PRO A 58 3.88 -3.51 3.89
C PRO A 58 3.52 -3.07 2.46
N PHE A 59 2.45 -2.27 2.34
CA PHE A 59 1.98 -1.72 1.09
C PHE A 59 2.42 -0.25 0.95
N PHE A 60 3.07 0.08 -0.16
CA PHE A 60 3.63 1.40 -0.43
C PHE A 60 2.60 2.26 -1.16
N SER A 61 1.65 2.82 -0.41
CA SER A 61 0.57 3.67 -0.91
C SER A 61 1.06 4.87 -1.74
N SER A 62 2.26 5.39 -1.44
CA SER A 62 2.86 6.50 -2.20
C SER A 62 3.02 6.19 -3.69
N LEU A 63 3.29 4.93 -4.04
CA LEU A 63 3.41 4.48 -5.42
C LEU A 63 2.05 4.50 -6.13
N SER A 64 1.01 4.06 -5.43
CA SER A 64 -0.38 4.12 -5.89
C SER A 64 -0.83 5.55 -6.14
N LEU A 65 -0.46 6.47 -5.25
CA LEU A 65 -0.76 7.89 -5.40
C LEU A 65 -0.09 8.50 -6.63
N ALA A 66 1.14 8.08 -6.97
CA ALA A 66 1.88 8.58 -8.12
C ALA A 66 1.24 8.20 -9.46
N VAL A 67 0.47 7.12 -9.49
CA VAL A 67 -0.18 6.57 -10.70
C VAL A 67 -1.70 6.73 -10.67
N ASN A 68 -2.21 7.44 -9.67
CA ASN A 68 -3.64 7.67 -9.51
C ASN A 68 -4.20 8.45 -10.72
N PRO A 69 -5.18 7.89 -11.46
CA PRO A 69 -5.73 8.52 -12.64
C PRO A 69 -6.50 9.83 -12.35
N ILE A 70 -7.07 9.98 -11.14
CA ILE A 70 -7.75 11.20 -10.69
C ILE A 70 -6.76 12.38 -10.61
N ARG A 71 -5.52 12.13 -10.18
CA ARG A 71 -4.45 13.15 -10.19
C ARG A 71 -3.85 13.37 -11.58
N ALA A 72 -3.79 12.33 -12.42
CA ALA A 72 -3.24 12.40 -13.77
C ALA A 72 -4.06 13.32 -14.71
N VAL A 73 -5.35 13.54 -14.48
CA VAL A 73 -6.16 14.50 -15.25
C VAL A 73 -5.62 15.94 -15.13
N ASN A 74 -4.92 16.27 -14.05
CA ASN A 74 -4.35 17.60 -13.81
C ASN A 74 -2.87 17.74 -14.25
N MET A 75 -2.23 16.65 -14.69
CA MET A 75 -0.84 16.63 -15.15
C MET A 75 -0.85 16.24 -16.63
N ALA A 76 -0.98 17.24 -17.50
CA ALA A 76 -0.92 17.08 -18.94
C ALA A 76 0.44 16.47 -19.36
N GLY A 77 0.47 15.16 -19.53
CA GLY A 77 1.61 14.39 -20.00
C GLY A 77 1.12 13.14 -20.71
N ASP A 78 1.29 13.15 -22.02
CA ASP A 78 0.95 12.08 -22.96
C ASP A 78 1.50 10.73 -22.46
N GLY A 79 0.61 9.82 -22.07
CA GLY A 79 1.03 8.55 -21.53
C GLY A 79 -0.16 7.64 -21.33
N LEU A 80 -0.22 6.59 -22.16
CA LEU A 80 -0.97 5.36 -21.91
C LEU A 80 -0.51 4.81 -20.55
N GLY A 81 -1.14 5.32 -19.49
CA GLY A 81 -0.56 5.37 -18.15
C GLY A 81 -0.82 4.08 -17.41
N TYR A 82 0.24 3.55 -16.81
CA TYR A 82 0.10 2.56 -15.76
C TYR A 82 -0.82 3.11 -14.66
N VAL A 83 -1.78 2.30 -14.22
CA VAL A 83 -2.66 2.51 -13.06
C VAL A 83 -2.53 1.26 -12.20
N ASP A 84 -2.80 1.31 -10.91
CA ASP A 84 -2.59 0.16 -10.04
C ASP A 84 -3.89 -0.38 -9.43
N GLU A 85 -5.04 -0.12 -10.06
CA GLU A 85 -6.36 -0.56 -9.58
C GLU A 85 -6.41 -2.07 -9.30
N GLU A 86 -5.93 -2.91 -10.22
CA GLU A 86 -5.90 -4.37 -10.04
C GLU A 86 -5.00 -4.80 -8.87
N MET A 87 -3.90 -4.07 -8.64
CA MET A 87 -3.02 -4.35 -7.49
C MET A 87 -3.70 -3.97 -6.17
N GLN A 88 -4.41 -2.85 -6.14
CA GLN A 88 -5.20 -2.44 -4.97
C GLN A 88 -6.32 -3.46 -4.69
N GLU A 89 -7.05 -3.90 -5.71
CA GLU A 89 -8.10 -4.91 -5.56
C GLU A 89 -7.53 -6.25 -5.07
N GLY A 90 -6.45 -6.74 -5.69
CA GLY A 90 -5.81 -7.99 -5.31
C GLY A 90 -5.23 -7.96 -3.89
N LEU A 91 -4.73 -6.80 -3.43
CA LEU A 91 -4.32 -6.63 -2.03
C LEU A 91 -5.49 -6.87 -1.07
N ILE A 92 -6.65 -6.25 -1.35
CA ILE A 92 -7.78 -6.35 -0.43
C ILE A 92 -8.44 -7.71 -0.50
N GLU A 93 -8.56 -8.32 -1.68
CA GLU A 93 -9.01 -9.70 -1.81
C GLU A 93 -8.14 -10.65 -0.99
N TRP A 94 -6.81 -10.53 -1.10
CA TRP A 94 -5.89 -11.31 -0.29
C TRP A 94 -6.05 -11.06 1.21
N LEU A 95 -6.19 -9.80 1.63
CA LEU A 95 -6.39 -9.44 3.03
C LEU A 95 -7.71 -10.01 3.58
N GLU A 96 -8.81 -9.85 2.86
CA GLU A 96 -10.13 -10.35 3.23
C GLU A 96 -10.21 -11.88 3.32
N GLU A 97 -9.32 -12.61 2.63
CA GLU A 97 -9.19 -14.06 2.78
C GLU A 97 -8.55 -14.48 4.11
N GLN A 98 -7.71 -13.63 4.72
CA GLN A 98 -6.96 -13.95 5.92
C GLN A 98 -7.86 -14.12 7.15
N GLY A 99 -7.61 -15.16 7.95
CA GLY A 99 -8.39 -15.42 9.17
C GLY A 99 -8.35 -14.28 10.18
N TYR A 100 -7.19 -13.61 10.32
CA TYR A 100 -7.01 -12.48 11.24
C TYR A 100 -7.72 -11.21 10.76
N TRP A 101 -7.81 -10.98 9.46
CA TRP A 101 -8.66 -9.93 8.92
C TRP A 101 -10.13 -10.18 9.26
N LYS A 102 -10.63 -11.39 9.01
CA LYS A 102 -12.03 -11.77 9.30
C LYS A 102 -12.36 -11.69 10.79
N ARG A 103 -11.39 -12.00 11.67
CA ARG A 103 -11.54 -11.94 13.14
C ARG A 103 -11.91 -10.54 13.62
N ASN A 104 -11.24 -9.53 13.08
CA ASN A 104 -11.37 -8.15 13.58
C ASN A 104 -11.85 -7.16 12.51
N ASN A 105 -12.41 -7.66 11.41
CA ASN A 105 -12.89 -6.86 10.27
C ASN A 105 -11.89 -5.77 9.79
N GLY A 106 -10.59 -6.12 9.82
CA GLY A 106 -9.49 -5.24 9.43
C GLY A 106 -9.07 -4.17 10.45
N TRP A 107 -9.68 -4.08 11.64
CA TRP A 107 -9.42 -3.00 12.62
C TRP A 107 -8.00 -3.01 13.23
N ASP A 108 -7.34 -4.17 13.22
CA ASP A 108 -5.97 -4.34 13.71
C ASP A 108 -4.91 -4.22 12.59
N GLN A 109 -5.32 -3.83 11.38
CA GLN A 109 -4.44 -3.76 10.21
C GLN A 109 -3.88 -2.34 10.06
N VAL A 110 -2.55 -2.22 10.08
CA VAL A 110 -1.83 -0.96 9.98
C VAL A 110 -1.30 -0.81 8.55
N ILE A 111 -1.81 0.19 7.84
CA ILE A 111 -1.40 0.54 6.48
C ILE A 111 -0.86 1.97 6.52
N ILE A 112 0.33 2.21 5.98
CA ILE A 112 0.79 3.59 5.77
C ILE A 112 0.03 4.15 4.57
N CYS A 113 -0.71 5.23 4.79
CA CYS A 113 -1.52 5.88 3.76
C CYS A 113 -1.61 7.38 4.06
N GLN A 114 -0.77 8.16 3.41
CA GLN A 114 -0.69 9.61 3.61
C GLN A 114 -1.83 10.39 2.99
N ASP A 115 -2.30 9.93 1.84
CA ASP A 115 -3.36 10.57 1.08
C ASP A 115 -4.41 9.49 0.82
N PRO A 116 -5.68 9.66 1.23
CA PRO A 116 -6.72 8.68 0.97
C PRO A 116 -6.92 8.41 -0.54
N ASN A 117 -6.52 9.33 -1.41
CA ASN A 117 -6.52 9.11 -2.86
C ASN A 117 -5.51 8.03 -3.27
N ALA A 118 -4.49 7.72 -2.48
CA ALA A 118 -3.55 6.64 -2.77
C ALA A 118 -4.27 5.30 -2.93
N LEU A 119 -5.31 5.06 -2.11
CA LEU A 119 -6.10 3.83 -2.12
C LEU A 119 -7.52 4.07 -2.66
N TYR A 120 -7.73 5.07 -3.53
CA TYR A 120 -9.07 5.54 -3.93
C TYR A 120 -10.01 4.41 -4.38
N LYS A 121 -9.47 3.36 -5.02
CA LYS A 121 -10.25 2.24 -5.55
C LYS A 121 -10.83 1.37 -4.44
N VAL A 122 -10.13 1.28 -3.31
CA VAL A 122 -10.41 0.34 -2.22
C VAL A 122 -10.55 1.01 -0.85
N VAL A 123 -10.52 2.34 -0.78
CA VAL A 123 -10.54 3.13 0.46
C VAL A 123 -11.71 2.74 1.36
N ASP A 124 -12.87 2.46 0.77
CA ASP A 124 -14.06 2.02 1.50
C ASP A 124 -13.93 0.64 2.17
N ARG A 125 -13.04 -0.21 1.67
CA ARG A 125 -12.77 -1.55 2.21
C ARG A 125 -11.67 -1.51 3.27
N VAL A 126 -10.72 -0.57 3.18
CA VAL A 126 -9.63 -0.41 4.16
C VAL A 126 -9.93 0.57 5.28
N LYS A 127 -11.00 1.36 5.20
CA LYS A 127 -11.32 2.43 6.19
C LYS A 127 -11.49 1.96 7.64
N ASN A 128 -11.70 0.67 7.86
CA ASN A 128 -11.78 0.12 9.21
C ASN A 128 -10.41 -0.07 9.85
N GLY A 129 -9.34 -0.17 9.05
CA GLY A 129 -7.98 -0.32 9.54
C GLY A 129 -7.36 0.98 10.06
N VAL A 130 -6.16 0.83 10.62
CA VAL A 130 -5.34 1.95 11.09
C VAL A 130 -4.56 2.52 9.90
N LEU A 131 -4.98 3.69 9.41
CA LEU A 131 -4.26 4.43 8.38
C LEU A 131 -3.21 5.33 9.04
N LEU A 132 -1.94 4.96 8.89
CA LEU A 132 -0.83 5.74 9.41
C LEU A 132 -0.49 6.88 8.42
N VAL A 133 -0.80 8.10 8.83
CA VAL A 133 -0.43 9.36 8.17
C VAL A 133 0.85 9.87 8.83
N LEU A 134 1.78 10.43 8.06
CA LEU A 134 2.98 11.06 8.62
C LEU A 134 2.89 12.55 8.38
N ASP A 135 2.69 13.29 9.45
CA ASP A 135 2.82 14.74 9.40
C ASP A 135 4.27 15.11 9.68
N PHE A 136 4.86 15.89 8.79
CA PHE A 136 6.15 16.53 9.00
C PHE A 136 5.93 18.03 8.77
N ASP A 137 5.70 18.75 9.86
CA ASP A 137 5.75 20.22 9.90
C ASP A 137 7.16 20.76 9.58
#